data_AF-A0A3D3LA36-F1
#
_entry.id   AF-A0A3D3LA36-F1
#
_cell.length_a   1.000
_cell.length_b   1.000
_cell.length_c   1.000
_cell.angle_alpha   90.00
_cell.angle_beta   90.00
_cell.angle_gamma   90.00
#
_symmetry.space_group_name_H-M   'P 1'
#
loop_
_entity.id
_entity.type
_entity.pdbx_description
1 polymer ?
#
loop_
_entity_poly.entity_id
_entity_poly.type
_entity_poly.pdbx_seq_one_letter_code
_entity_poly.pdbx_strand_id
1 'polypeptide(L)'
;MNWLPRELPPGVRVIASVIAPVEGEKEHQTLAILRNRQDARVEALKPLDESDTQAIIEGYLKRYSKRLSTEQIAALKAKPASNLPLYVLTALEELRTLGTYEEITDRIRTLPGDARTLFGWILTERLARDPGFRDREGRPCGGALVEKFAACLGVSRHGLSPAELTALLDPGDPLGNVAALLRLLRPYLMRRGELLDFYHSQFREAAVAAYLDTPERQRAAHQAVATCLQTFADPHRDGQCHDATPHALSELPYHQTRAEAWPELIATLEKSLLLGSQSHPRHGLRSCVGLQRRCRYTPCRACREAAPRTPQRSPPPRHPLHRPSCKGLSARRISMPLEFLLVV
;
A
#
# COMPACT_ATOMS: atom_id res chain seq x y z
N MET A 1 -13.44 -13.51 0.24
CA MET A 1 -12.37 -14.54 0.22
C MET A 1 -12.77 -15.74 -0.64
N ASN A 2 -13.23 -15.52 -1.88
CA ASN A 2 -13.74 -16.61 -2.73
C ASN A 2 -12.62 -17.39 -3.44
N TRP A 3 -11.38 -16.90 -3.33
CA TRP A 3 -10.19 -17.51 -3.92
C TRP A 3 -9.57 -18.59 -3.02
N LEU A 4 -9.81 -18.55 -1.70
CA LEU A 4 -9.26 -19.52 -0.77
C LEU A 4 -10.13 -20.79 -0.76
N PRO A 5 -9.60 -21.97 -1.14
CA PRO A 5 -10.35 -23.22 -1.14
C PRO A 5 -11.01 -23.49 0.22
N ARG A 6 -12.19 -24.11 0.24
CA ARG A 6 -12.88 -24.47 1.50
C ARG A 6 -12.18 -25.59 2.26
N GLU A 7 -11.63 -26.55 1.53
CA GLU A 7 -10.79 -27.62 2.06
C GLU A 7 -9.37 -27.39 1.55
N LEU A 8 -8.40 -27.41 2.46
CA LEU A 8 -7.00 -27.25 2.10
C LEU A 8 -6.44 -28.62 1.68
N PRO A 9 -5.59 -28.68 0.63
CA PRO A 9 -4.92 -29.92 0.27
C PRO A 9 -4.08 -30.49 1.43
N PRO A 10 -3.88 -31.81 1.49
CA PRO A 10 -3.05 -32.42 2.52
C PRO A 10 -1.65 -31.79 2.59
N GLY A 11 -1.20 -31.45 3.79
CA GLY A 11 0.10 -30.84 4.04
C GLY A 11 0.16 -29.31 3.84
N VAL A 12 -0.94 -28.67 3.46
CA VAL A 12 -1.03 -27.20 3.36
C VAL A 12 -1.60 -26.62 4.64
N ARG A 13 -0.91 -25.63 5.22
CA ARG A 13 -1.40 -24.81 6.33
C ARG A 13 -1.42 -23.35 5.88
N VAL A 14 -2.43 -22.61 6.30
CA VAL A 14 -2.58 -21.19 5.95
C VAL A 14 -2.54 -20.40 7.24
N ILE A 15 -1.55 -19.53 7.36
CA ILE A 15 -1.49 -18.56 8.45
C ILE A 15 -1.98 -17.23 7.88
N ALA A 16 -3.04 -16.70 8.47
CA ALA A 16 -3.60 -15.40 8.10
C ALA A 16 -3.52 -14.43 9.27
N SER A 17 -3.27 -13.17 8.93
CA SER A 17 -3.29 -12.05 9.87
C SER A 17 -4.44 -11.13 9.48
N VAL A 18 -5.35 -10.88 10.41
CA VAL A 18 -6.54 -10.04 10.18
C VAL A 18 -6.64 -8.98 11.28
N ILE A 19 -6.96 -7.75 10.91
CA ILE A 19 -7.19 -6.66 11.86
C ILE A 19 -8.36 -7.04 12.77
N ALA A 20 -8.14 -6.97 14.09
CA ALA A 20 -9.17 -7.25 15.07
C ALA A 20 -10.24 -6.15 15.06
N PRO A 21 -11.52 -6.47 15.29
CA PRO A 21 -12.54 -5.44 15.45
C PRO A 21 -12.25 -4.60 16.69
N VAL A 22 -12.36 -3.28 16.55
CA VAL A 22 -12.41 -2.37 17.70
C VAL A 22 -13.75 -2.57 18.41
N GLU A 23 -13.79 -2.38 19.73
CA GLU A 23 -15.01 -2.54 20.52
C GLU A 23 -16.15 -1.66 19.95
N GLY A 24 -17.28 -2.31 19.64
CA GLY A 24 -18.45 -1.65 19.01
C GLY A 24 -18.43 -1.59 17.48
N GLU A 25 -17.33 -1.97 16.81
CA GLU A 25 -17.26 -2.05 15.35
C GLU A 25 -17.65 -3.44 14.82
N LYS A 26 -18.12 -3.47 13.57
CA LYS A 26 -18.45 -4.73 12.89
C LYS A 26 -17.18 -5.52 12.61
N GLU A 27 -17.23 -6.81 12.95
CA GLU A 27 -16.17 -7.76 12.60
C GLU A 27 -15.87 -7.73 11.10
N HIS A 28 -14.58 -7.71 10.75
CA HIS A 28 -14.17 -7.75 9.35
C HIS A 28 -14.62 -9.07 8.71
N GLN A 29 -15.27 -9.01 7.54
CA GLN A 29 -15.86 -10.18 6.87
C GLN A 29 -14.85 -11.34 6.68
N THR A 30 -13.59 -11.03 6.43
CA THR A 30 -12.50 -12.02 6.33
C THR A 30 -12.37 -12.85 7.60
N LEU A 31 -12.42 -12.23 8.78
CA LEU A 31 -12.32 -12.95 10.05
C LEU A 31 -13.54 -13.84 10.26
N ALA A 32 -14.75 -13.32 10.01
CA ALA A 32 -15.99 -14.11 10.08
C ALA A 32 -15.94 -15.36 9.19
N ILE A 33 -15.42 -15.22 7.96
CA ILE A 33 -15.27 -16.34 7.02
C ILE A 33 -14.23 -17.35 7.51
N LEU A 34 -13.08 -16.89 8.01
CA LEU A 34 -12.00 -17.75 8.44
C LEU A 34 -12.35 -18.53 9.72
N ARG A 35 -13.00 -17.88 10.69
CA ARG A 35 -13.43 -18.50 11.95
C ARG A 35 -14.46 -19.61 11.76
N ASN A 36 -15.27 -19.54 10.70
CA ASN A 36 -16.28 -20.54 10.40
C ASN A 36 -15.75 -21.79 9.69
N ARG A 37 -14.42 -21.95 9.57
CA ARG A 37 -13.79 -23.13 8.96
C ARG A 37 -13.51 -24.18 10.04
N GLN A 38 -13.66 -25.45 9.70
CA GLN A 38 -13.62 -26.57 10.66
C GLN A 38 -12.33 -26.66 11.48
N ASP A 39 -11.19 -26.35 10.89
CA ASP A 39 -9.87 -26.46 11.52
C ASP A 39 -9.22 -25.11 11.86
N ALA A 40 -9.99 -24.02 11.90
CA ALA A 40 -9.44 -22.69 12.16
C ALA A 40 -9.14 -22.49 13.65
N ARG A 41 -7.88 -22.23 13.99
CA ARG A 41 -7.49 -21.77 15.32
C ARG A 41 -7.27 -20.28 15.31
N VAL A 42 -7.95 -19.57 16.19
CA VAL A 42 -7.91 -18.11 16.26
C VAL A 42 -7.20 -17.65 17.52
N GLU A 43 -6.09 -16.91 17.36
CA GLU A 43 -5.35 -16.32 18.48
C GLU A 43 -5.40 -14.80 18.40
N ALA A 44 -5.90 -14.17 19.46
CA ALA A 44 -5.90 -12.72 19.58
C ALA A 44 -4.54 -12.22 20.09
N LEU A 45 -3.89 -11.37 19.30
CA LEU A 45 -2.68 -10.68 19.74
C LEU A 45 -3.06 -9.50 20.63
N LYS A 46 -2.40 -9.41 21.78
CA LYS A 46 -2.58 -8.33 22.75
C LYS A 46 -1.62 -7.18 22.42
N PRO A 47 -1.90 -5.96 22.92
CA PRO A 47 -0.91 -4.89 22.95
C PRO A 47 0.37 -5.34 23.64
N LEU A 48 1.47 -4.67 23.33
CA LEU A 48 2.77 -4.96 23.94
C LEU A 48 2.69 -4.71 25.45
N ASP A 49 3.33 -5.58 26.21
CA ASP A 49 3.64 -5.27 27.60
C ASP A 49 4.85 -4.32 27.70
N GLU A 50 5.15 -3.91 28.92
CA GLU A 50 6.24 -2.97 29.16
C GLU A 50 7.61 -3.56 28.81
N SER A 51 7.80 -4.87 29.00
CA SER A 51 9.06 -5.55 28.73
C SER A 51 9.29 -5.70 27.22
N ASP A 52 8.26 -6.05 26.48
CA ASP A 52 8.29 -6.15 25.02
C ASP A 52 8.52 -4.76 24.39
N THR A 53 7.86 -3.73 24.92
CA THR A 53 8.06 -2.34 24.50
C THR A 53 9.52 -1.92 24.69
N GLN A 54 10.10 -2.21 25.87
CA GLN A 54 11.51 -1.95 26.16
C GLN A 54 12.43 -2.69 25.17
N ALA A 55 12.18 -3.98 24.95
CA ALA A 55 12.99 -4.80 24.05
C ALA A 55 12.95 -4.30 22.59
N ILE A 56 11.80 -3.81 22.12
CA ILE A 56 11.66 -3.19 20.80
C ILE A 56 12.47 -1.91 20.71
N ILE A 57 12.38 -1.02 21.72
CA ILE A 57 13.13 0.24 21.74
C ILE A 57 14.63 -0.05 21.71
N GLU A 58 15.13 -0.90 22.59
CA GLU A 58 16.56 -1.25 22.67
C GLU A 58 17.05 -1.94 21.41
N GLY A 59 16.29 -2.91 20.89
CA GLY A 59 16.62 -3.63 19.66
C GLY A 59 16.70 -2.71 18.45
N TYR A 60 15.76 -1.77 18.34
CA TYR A 60 15.74 -0.77 17.28
C TYR A 60 16.92 0.20 17.39
N LEU A 61 17.15 0.79 18.57
CA LEU A 61 18.26 1.72 18.81
C LEU A 61 19.62 1.07 18.56
N LYS A 62 19.81 -0.17 19.00
CA LYS A 62 21.01 -0.96 18.75
C LYS A 62 21.27 -1.17 17.27
N ARG A 63 20.22 -1.48 16.48
CA ARG A 63 20.34 -1.68 15.02
C ARG A 63 20.88 -0.44 14.30
N TYR A 64 20.55 0.75 14.79
CA TYR A 64 20.95 2.02 14.19
C TYR A 64 22.06 2.75 14.94
N SER A 65 22.72 2.06 15.88
CA SER A 65 23.80 2.62 16.72
C SER A 65 23.42 3.93 17.43
N LYS A 66 22.14 4.10 17.76
CA LYS A 66 21.61 5.27 18.47
C LYS A 66 21.46 4.93 19.96
N ARG A 67 21.60 5.93 20.83
CA ARG A 67 21.35 5.80 22.27
C ARG A 67 20.40 6.89 22.70
N LEU A 68 19.44 6.52 23.53
CA LEU A 68 18.54 7.43 24.26
C LEU A 68 18.88 7.30 25.74
N SER A 69 18.72 8.37 26.52
CA SER A 69 18.85 8.26 27.97
C SER A 69 17.67 7.50 28.57
N THR A 70 17.85 7.07 29.81
CA THR A 70 16.78 6.42 30.59
C THR A 70 15.56 7.32 30.71
N GLU A 71 15.74 8.64 30.88
CA GLU A 71 14.65 9.61 30.98
C GLU A 71 13.90 9.75 29.64
N GLN A 72 14.62 9.74 28.51
CA GLN A 72 14.01 9.80 27.18
C GLN A 72 13.21 8.54 26.87
N ILE A 73 13.73 7.36 27.22
CA ILE A 73 13.02 6.09 27.05
C ILE A 73 11.76 6.08 27.93
N ALA A 74 11.87 6.50 29.20
CA ALA A 74 10.73 6.62 30.10
C ALA A 74 9.67 7.58 29.56
N ALA A 75 10.07 8.74 29.03
CA ALA A 75 9.16 9.71 28.43
C ALA A 75 8.46 9.18 27.18
N LEU A 76 9.15 8.38 26.35
CA LEU A 76 8.54 7.72 25.19
C LEU A 76 7.55 6.64 25.63
N LYS A 77 7.91 5.82 26.63
CA LYS A 77 7.03 4.78 27.20
C LYS A 77 5.79 5.36 27.90
N ALA A 78 5.88 6.58 28.41
CA ALA A 78 4.75 7.27 29.02
C ALA A 78 3.69 7.77 28.00
N LYS A 79 3.96 7.69 26.69
CA LYS A 79 2.97 8.04 25.65
C LYS A 79 1.82 7.03 25.64
N PRO A 80 0.55 7.46 25.45
CA PRO A 80 -0.61 6.57 25.52
C PRO A 80 -0.54 5.35 24.60
N ALA A 81 -0.03 5.51 23.37
CA ALA A 81 0.12 4.43 22.39
C ALA A 81 1.47 3.70 22.45
N SER A 82 2.26 3.84 23.53
CA SER A 82 3.56 3.16 23.65
C SER A 82 3.47 1.63 23.69
N ASN A 83 2.30 1.09 24.01
CA ASN A 83 1.99 -0.35 23.92
C ASN A 83 1.68 -0.82 22.48
N LEU A 84 1.66 0.08 21.50
CA LEU A 84 1.43 -0.26 20.09
C LEU A 84 2.77 -0.28 19.32
N PRO A 85 3.16 -1.42 18.71
CA PRO A 85 4.42 -1.52 17.95
C PRO A 85 4.54 -0.46 16.85
N LEU A 86 3.42 -0.19 16.15
CA LEU A 86 3.35 0.80 15.09
C LEU A 86 3.76 2.19 15.58
N TYR A 87 3.22 2.62 16.72
CA TYR A 87 3.50 3.93 17.29
C TYR A 87 4.96 4.04 17.71
N VAL A 88 5.46 3.06 18.47
CA VAL A 88 6.83 3.06 18.98
C VAL A 88 7.84 3.08 17.83
N LEU A 89 7.67 2.23 16.82
CA LEU A 89 8.57 2.19 15.66
C LEU A 89 8.53 3.49 14.85
N THR A 90 7.34 4.08 14.66
CA THR A 90 7.20 5.36 13.96
C THR A 90 7.87 6.50 14.73
N ALA A 91 7.66 6.57 16.05
CA ALA A 91 8.32 7.54 16.91
C ALA A 91 9.84 7.39 16.86
N LEU A 92 10.35 6.15 16.94
CA LEU A 92 11.78 5.87 16.87
C LEU A 92 12.40 6.22 15.51
N GLU A 93 11.68 5.98 14.40
CA GLU A 93 12.13 6.43 13.06
C GLU A 93 12.32 7.96 13.02
N GLU A 94 11.39 8.72 13.60
CA GLU A 94 11.53 10.18 13.67
C GLU A 94 12.69 10.61 14.58
N LEU A 95 12.82 10.02 15.77
CA LEU A 95 13.89 10.37 16.73
C LEU A 95 15.28 10.00 16.22
N ARG A 96 15.39 8.94 15.42
CA ARG A 96 16.66 8.48 14.84
C ARG A 96 17.29 9.54 13.95
N THR A 97 16.50 10.40 13.32
CA THR A 97 16.99 11.44 12.40
C THR A 97 17.62 12.65 13.09
N LEU A 98 17.43 12.79 14.41
CA LEU A 98 17.89 13.94 15.19
C LEU A 98 19.31 13.76 15.71
N GLY A 99 20.05 14.86 15.81
CA GLY A 99 21.48 14.84 16.13
C GLY A 99 21.78 15.00 17.61
N THR A 100 21.03 15.87 18.29
CA THR A 100 21.36 16.28 19.67
C THR A 100 20.40 15.70 20.71
N TYR A 101 20.84 15.72 21.97
CA TYR A 101 20.06 15.19 23.09
C TYR A 101 18.82 16.07 23.38
N GLU A 102 18.98 17.38 23.27
CA GLU A 102 17.95 18.39 23.50
C GLU A 102 16.85 18.27 22.43
N GLU A 103 17.24 18.17 21.14
CA GLU A 103 16.30 17.96 20.02
C GLU A 103 15.44 16.71 20.23
N ILE A 104 16.04 15.61 20.66
CA ILE A 104 15.34 14.35 20.93
C ILE A 104 14.35 14.53 22.08
N THR A 105 14.78 15.18 23.16
CA THR A 105 13.94 15.41 24.34
C THR A 105 12.71 16.26 23.99
N ASP A 106 12.93 17.36 23.27
CA ASP A 106 11.84 18.24 22.83
C ASP A 106 10.96 17.58 21.77
N ARG A 107 11.54 16.74 20.90
CA ARG A 107 10.74 15.92 19.98
C ARG A 107 9.84 14.97 20.73
N ILE A 108 10.35 14.20 21.69
CA ILE A 108 9.52 13.26 22.48
C ILE A 108 8.35 14.00 23.15
N ARG A 109 8.58 15.20 23.69
CA ARG A 109 7.52 16.02 24.29
C ARG A 109 6.43 16.36 23.27
N THR A 110 6.81 16.78 22.07
CA THR A 110 5.89 17.22 21.00
C THR A 110 5.24 16.08 20.22
N LEU A 111 5.75 14.85 20.28
CA LEU A 111 5.14 13.70 19.61
C LEU A 111 3.68 13.50 20.07
N PRO A 112 2.73 13.36 19.14
CA PRO A 112 1.34 13.04 19.49
C PRO A 112 1.21 11.70 20.22
N GLY A 113 0.09 11.48 20.91
CA GLY A 113 -0.12 10.32 21.78
C GLY A 113 -0.65 9.06 21.10
N ASP A 114 -1.05 9.15 19.82
CA ASP A 114 -1.60 8.05 19.03
C ASP A 114 -0.96 7.95 17.64
N ALA A 115 -1.07 6.79 16.99
CA ALA A 115 -0.41 6.52 15.72
C ALA A 115 -0.96 7.36 14.56
N ARG A 116 -2.27 7.61 14.50
CA ARG A 116 -2.89 8.36 13.40
C ARG A 116 -2.49 9.83 13.48
N THR A 117 -2.58 10.46 14.64
CA THR A 117 -2.14 11.84 14.83
C THR A 117 -0.63 11.99 14.69
N LEU A 118 0.16 10.97 15.06
CA LEU A 118 1.60 10.95 14.78
C LEU A 118 1.88 11.01 13.27
N PHE A 119 1.20 10.21 12.45
CA PHE A 119 1.35 10.30 10.99
C PHE A 119 0.87 11.64 10.44
N GLY A 120 -0.21 12.20 10.97
CA GLY A 120 -0.68 13.54 10.61
C GLY A 120 0.38 14.60 10.90
N TRP A 121 0.95 14.57 12.10
CA TRP A 121 2.03 15.45 12.53
C TRP A 121 3.29 15.29 11.66
N ILE A 122 3.64 14.05 11.25
CA ILE A 122 4.75 13.81 10.31
C ILE A 122 4.52 14.58 8.99
N LEU A 123 3.30 14.58 8.45
CA LEU A 123 2.97 15.31 7.23
C LEU A 123 2.97 16.82 7.46
N THR A 124 2.18 17.30 8.42
CA THR A 124 1.81 18.73 8.54
C THR A 124 2.87 19.56 9.27
N GLU A 125 3.62 18.96 10.19
CA GLU A 125 4.60 19.67 11.01
C GLU A 125 6.01 19.33 10.59
N ARG A 126 6.34 18.05 10.44
CA ARG A 126 7.73 17.63 10.17
C ARG A 126 8.11 17.77 8.70
N LEU A 127 7.29 17.29 7.76
CA LEU A 127 7.62 17.32 6.32
C LEU A 127 7.22 18.63 5.67
N ALA A 128 6.01 19.12 5.92
CA ALA A 128 5.52 20.37 5.32
C ALA A 128 6.38 21.59 5.68
N ARG A 129 7.04 21.57 6.84
CA ARG A 129 7.93 22.65 7.32
C ARG A 129 9.42 22.33 7.17
N ASP A 130 9.77 21.23 6.48
CA ASP A 130 11.16 20.83 6.30
C ASP A 130 11.92 21.92 5.50
N PRO A 131 13.03 22.47 6.04
CA PRO A 131 13.78 23.51 5.36
C PRO A 131 14.53 23.00 4.11
N GLY A 132 14.58 21.68 3.87
CA GLY A 132 15.17 21.11 2.66
C GLY A 132 14.32 21.32 1.41
N PHE A 133 13.00 21.53 1.53
CA PHE A 133 12.13 21.70 0.37
C PHE A 133 12.07 23.17 -0.08
N ARG A 134 12.58 23.44 -1.29
CA ARG A 134 12.71 24.79 -1.86
C ARG A 134 12.26 24.84 -3.31
N ASP A 135 11.60 25.92 -3.72
CA ASP A 135 11.32 26.18 -5.13
C ASP A 135 12.54 26.81 -5.83
N ARG A 136 12.42 27.12 -7.12
CA ARG A 136 13.50 27.71 -7.93
C ARG A 136 13.94 29.09 -7.44
N GLU A 137 13.07 29.79 -6.73
CA GLU A 137 13.34 31.10 -6.14
C GLU A 137 13.89 30.98 -4.70
N GLY A 138 14.11 29.77 -4.20
CA GLY A 138 14.62 29.52 -2.85
C GLY A 138 13.58 29.71 -1.75
N ARG A 139 12.29 29.77 -2.07
CA ARG A 139 11.20 29.88 -1.09
C ARG A 139 10.80 28.49 -0.59
N PRO A 140 10.32 28.37 0.67
CA PRO A 140 9.86 27.09 1.20
C PRO A 140 8.64 26.58 0.42
N CYS A 141 8.72 25.34 -0.08
CA CYS A 141 7.63 24.71 -0.84
C CYS A 141 7.10 23.40 -0.22
N GLY A 142 7.62 23.01 0.95
CA GLY A 142 7.28 21.73 1.60
C GLY A 142 5.79 21.54 1.85
N GLY A 143 5.07 22.58 2.28
CA GLY A 143 3.63 22.51 2.55
C GLY A 143 2.82 22.07 1.33
N ALA A 144 2.98 22.78 0.22
CA ALA A 144 2.28 22.46 -1.03
C ALA A 144 2.71 21.11 -1.61
N LEU A 145 4.00 20.76 -1.49
CA LEU A 145 4.54 19.49 -1.97
C LEU A 145 3.92 18.29 -1.21
N VAL A 146 3.92 18.36 0.12
CA VAL A 146 3.42 17.30 1.00
C VAL A 146 1.90 17.18 0.90
N GLU A 147 1.19 18.30 0.83
CA GLU A 147 -0.26 18.32 0.59
C GLU A 147 -0.62 17.57 -0.70
N LYS A 148 0.00 17.93 -1.82
CA LYS A 148 -0.25 17.24 -3.10
C LYS A 148 0.08 15.75 -3.02
N PHE A 149 1.20 15.39 -2.37
CA PHE A 149 1.60 13.99 -2.20
C PHE A 149 0.55 13.21 -1.40
N ALA A 150 0.17 13.73 -0.24
CA ALA A 150 -0.79 13.11 0.66
C ALA A 150 -2.18 13.01 0.01
N ALA A 151 -2.62 14.05 -0.70
CA ALA A 151 -3.88 14.07 -1.42
C ALA A 151 -3.91 13.03 -2.54
N CYS A 152 -2.91 13.03 -3.44
CA CYS A 152 -2.87 12.12 -4.58
C CYS A 152 -2.76 10.66 -4.14
N LEU A 153 -1.88 10.35 -3.18
CA LEU A 153 -1.72 9.00 -2.68
C LEU A 153 -2.93 8.56 -1.86
N GLY A 154 -3.54 9.49 -1.10
CA GLY A 154 -4.74 9.28 -0.29
C GLY A 154 -5.94 8.81 -1.09
N VAL A 155 -6.17 9.36 -2.29
CA VAL A 155 -7.27 8.97 -3.19
C VAL A 155 -6.97 7.76 -4.10
N SER A 156 -5.71 7.34 -4.19
CA SER A 156 -5.26 6.24 -5.05
C SER A 156 -5.56 4.86 -4.43
N ARG A 157 -6.13 3.94 -5.20
CA ARG A 157 -6.50 2.58 -4.70
C ARG A 157 -5.31 1.63 -4.64
N HIS A 158 -4.42 1.72 -5.63
CA HIS A 158 -3.30 0.79 -5.81
C HIS A 158 -1.93 1.47 -5.64
N GLY A 159 -1.93 2.77 -5.31
CA GLY A 159 -0.74 3.60 -5.26
C GLY A 159 -0.46 4.33 -6.57
N LEU A 160 0.71 4.96 -6.64
CA LEU A 160 1.21 5.69 -7.80
C LEU A 160 2.68 5.35 -8.00
N SER A 161 3.14 5.28 -9.25
CA SER A 161 4.55 5.12 -9.57
C SER A 161 5.37 6.37 -9.25
N PRO A 162 6.70 6.25 -9.04
CA PRO A 162 7.56 7.42 -8.88
C PRO A 162 7.45 8.43 -10.03
N ALA A 163 7.28 7.96 -11.27
CA ALA A 163 7.12 8.83 -12.44
C ALA A 163 5.80 9.62 -12.40
N GLU A 164 4.69 8.96 -12.05
CA GLU A 164 3.38 9.61 -11.88
C GLU A 164 3.41 10.61 -10.71
N LEU A 165 4.06 10.27 -9.60
CA LEU A 165 4.25 11.18 -8.47
C LEU A 165 5.09 12.40 -8.86
N THR A 166 6.21 12.23 -9.57
CA THR A 166 6.99 13.36 -10.08
C THR A 166 6.14 14.25 -10.99
N ALA A 167 5.40 13.66 -11.93
CA ALA A 167 4.53 14.42 -12.83
C ALA A 167 3.40 15.19 -12.11
N LEU A 168 2.89 14.67 -10.97
CA LEU A 168 1.84 15.32 -10.18
C LEU A 168 2.37 16.44 -9.26
N LEU A 169 3.51 16.20 -8.64
CA LEU A 169 4.00 17.03 -7.53
C LEU A 169 4.83 18.21 -8.01
N ASP A 170 5.86 17.91 -8.79
CA ASP A 170 6.83 18.87 -9.33
C ASP A 170 7.38 18.31 -10.65
N PRO A 171 6.73 18.61 -11.80
CA PRO A 171 7.08 18.02 -13.09
C PRO A 171 8.56 18.14 -13.44
N GLY A 172 9.21 17.00 -13.64
CA GLY A 172 10.64 16.90 -13.93
C GLY A 172 11.56 16.99 -12.70
N ASP A 173 11.00 17.23 -11.51
CA ASP A 173 11.68 17.32 -10.21
C ASP A 173 13.01 18.09 -10.26
N PRO A 174 13.01 19.35 -10.74
CA PRO A 174 14.22 20.09 -11.10
C PRO A 174 15.22 20.26 -9.94
N LEU A 175 14.73 20.27 -8.70
CA LEU A 175 15.54 20.40 -7.49
C LEU A 175 15.62 19.10 -6.67
N GLY A 176 15.04 18.00 -7.15
CA GLY A 176 15.04 16.72 -6.44
C GLY A 176 14.15 16.69 -5.19
N ASN A 177 13.18 17.61 -5.07
CA ASN A 177 12.25 17.70 -3.96
C ASN A 177 11.39 16.45 -3.83
N VAL A 178 10.88 15.92 -4.96
CA VAL A 178 10.06 14.71 -4.96
C VAL A 178 10.91 13.50 -4.56
N ALA A 179 12.10 13.36 -5.14
CA ALA A 179 13.03 12.30 -4.77
C ALA A 179 13.43 12.36 -3.28
N ALA A 180 13.65 13.56 -2.75
CA ALA A 180 13.93 13.77 -1.33
C ALA A 180 12.74 13.39 -0.45
N LEU A 181 11.52 13.80 -0.80
CA LEU A 181 10.31 13.45 -0.08
C LEU A 181 10.10 11.93 -0.03
N LEU A 182 10.21 11.24 -1.17
CA LEU A 182 10.07 9.78 -1.24
C LEU A 182 11.14 9.06 -0.41
N ARG A 183 12.35 9.62 -0.33
CA ARG A 183 13.43 9.07 0.50
C ARG A 183 13.16 9.24 1.98
N LEU A 184 12.64 10.40 2.40
CA LEU A 184 12.26 10.67 3.79
C LEU A 184 11.07 9.79 4.23
N LEU A 185 10.10 9.59 3.34
CA LEU A 185 8.91 8.77 3.61
C LEU A 185 9.12 7.28 3.41
N ARG A 186 10.29 6.84 2.91
CA ARG A 186 10.57 5.43 2.60
C ARG A 186 10.19 4.42 3.70
N PRO A 187 10.41 4.68 5.01
CA PRO A 187 10.01 3.74 6.07
C PRO A 187 8.49 3.49 6.12
N TYR A 188 7.71 4.40 5.57
CA TYR A 188 6.25 4.42 5.66
C TYR A 188 5.54 4.06 4.36
N LEU A 189 6.31 3.84 3.29
CA LEU A 189 5.80 3.46 1.97
C LEU A 189 6.07 1.98 1.70
N MET A 190 5.07 1.31 1.13
CA MET A 190 5.22 -0.01 0.54
C MET A 190 5.37 0.11 -0.97
N ARG A 191 6.16 -0.79 -1.56
CA ARG A 191 6.31 -0.92 -3.01
C ARG A 191 5.61 -2.18 -3.50
N ARG A 192 4.70 -2.05 -4.46
CA ARG A 192 3.96 -3.14 -5.12
C ARG A 192 4.27 -3.10 -6.62
N GLY A 193 5.30 -3.83 -7.05
CA GLY A 193 5.86 -3.67 -8.39
C GLY A 193 6.48 -2.28 -8.54
N GLU A 194 6.00 -1.49 -9.49
CA GLU A 194 6.45 -0.10 -9.70
C GLU A 194 5.63 0.94 -8.94
N LEU A 195 4.55 0.53 -8.26
CA LEU A 195 3.66 1.43 -7.54
C LEU A 195 4.10 1.58 -6.08
N LEU A 196 4.06 2.81 -5.59
CA LEU A 196 4.24 3.17 -4.19
C LEU A 196 2.90 3.44 -3.56
N ASP A 197 2.72 2.97 -2.33
CA ASP A 197 1.51 3.24 -1.55
C ASP A 197 1.83 3.32 -0.05
N PHE A 198 0.91 3.83 0.77
CA PHE A 198 1.08 3.86 2.22
C PHE A 198 1.13 2.45 2.81
N TYR A 199 2.17 2.14 3.59
CA TYR A 199 2.30 0.82 4.21
C TYR A 199 1.17 0.56 5.21
N HIS A 200 0.81 1.56 6.01
CA HIS A 200 -0.20 1.46 7.07
C HIS A 200 -1.46 2.26 6.72
N SER A 201 -2.64 1.70 7.00
CA SER A 201 -3.93 2.37 6.78
C SER A 201 -4.06 3.64 7.62
N GLN A 202 -3.51 3.65 8.84
CA GLN A 202 -3.52 4.82 9.73
C GLN A 202 -2.82 6.02 9.09
N PHE A 203 -1.80 5.78 8.26
CA PHE A 203 -1.14 6.87 7.54
C PHE A 203 -2.05 7.42 6.43
N ARG A 204 -2.69 6.54 5.64
CA ARG A 204 -3.71 6.98 4.67
C ARG A 204 -4.83 7.77 5.35
N GLU A 205 -5.34 7.28 6.48
CA GLU A 205 -6.39 7.96 7.25
C GLU A 205 -5.93 9.33 7.73
N ALA A 206 -4.69 9.45 8.20
CA ALA A 206 -4.11 10.74 8.60
C ALA A 206 -3.96 11.70 7.42
N ALA A 207 -3.50 11.21 6.26
CA ALA A 207 -3.41 12.00 5.03
C ALA A 207 -4.79 12.49 4.57
N VAL A 208 -5.80 11.62 4.59
CA VAL A 208 -7.18 11.96 4.23
C VAL A 208 -7.75 12.98 5.20
N ALA A 209 -7.59 12.78 6.51
CA ALA A 209 -8.08 13.71 7.51
C ALA A 209 -7.41 15.09 7.42
N ALA A 210 -6.12 15.15 7.05
CA ALA A 210 -5.38 16.39 6.97
C ALA A 210 -5.63 17.19 5.67
N TYR A 211 -5.82 16.52 4.53
CA TYR A 211 -5.81 17.17 3.22
C TYR A 211 -7.03 16.88 2.33
N LEU A 212 -7.92 15.97 2.73
CA LEU A 212 -9.07 15.50 1.95
C LEU A 212 -10.36 15.47 2.80
N ASP A 213 -10.46 16.40 3.73
CA ASP A 213 -11.59 16.55 4.68
C ASP A 213 -12.91 16.93 4.01
N THR A 214 -12.86 17.58 2.85
CA THR A 214 -14.04 17.98 2.07
C THR A 214 -14.22 17.16 0.79
N PRO A 215 -15.47 16.92 0.34
CA PRO A 215 -15.72 16.25 -0.93
C PRO A 215 -15.16 17.04 -2.12
N GLU A 216 -15.06 18.37 -2.04
CA GLU A 216 -14.43 19.21 -3.07
C GLU A 216 -12.95 18.89 -3.21
N ARG A 217 -12.22 18.78 -2.08
CA ARG A 217 -10.80 18.43 -2.08
C ARG A 217 -10.57 17.01 -2.59
N GLN A 218 -11.44 16.07 -2.22
CA GLN A 218 -11.42 14.71 -2.76
C GLN A 218 -11.61 14.69 -4.27
N ARG A 219 -12.63 15.39 -4.79
CA ARG A 219 -12.89 15.50 -6.23
C ARG A 219 -11.72 16.15 -6.96
N ALA A 220 -11.16 17.24 -6.42
CA ALA A 220 -10.01 17.92 -6.99
C ALA A 220 -8.77 17.01 -7.05
N ALA A 221 -8.50 16.24 -5.99
CA ALA A 221 -7.41 15.27 -5.98
C ALA A 221 -7.63 14.15 -7.01
N HIS A 222 -8.85 13.62 -7.12
CA HIS A 222 -9.18 12.64 -8.16
C HIS A 222 -9.00 13.22 -9.57
N GLN A 223 -9.40 14.48 -9.80
CA GLN A 223 -9.24 15.16 -11.08
C GLN A 223 -7.76 15.36 -11.43
N ALA A 224 -6.92 15.74 -10.45
CA ALA A 224 -5.49 15.90 -10.65
C ALA A 224 -4.82 14.58 -11.04
N VAL A 225 -5.15 13.50 -10.33
CA VAL A 225 -4.65 12.14 -10.66
C VAL A 225 -5.15 11.69 -12.03
N ALA A 226 -6.44 11.88 -12.37
CA ALA A 226 -6.98 11.53 -13.68
C ALA A 226 -6.26 12.29 -14.82
N THR A 227 -6.05 13.59 -14.65
CA THR A 227 -5.34 14.44 -15.63
C THR A 227 -3.91 13.95 -15.84
N CYS A 228 -3.21 13.58 -14.77
CA CYS A 228 -1.89 12.98 -14.87
C CYS A 228 -1.95 11.63 -15.60
N LEU A 229 -2.77 10.68 -15.14
CA LEU A 229 -2.87 9.35 -15.75
C LEU A 229 -3.26 9.39 -17.23
N GLN A 230 -3.98 10.41 -17.68
CA GLN A 230 -4.29 10.60 -19.10
C GLN A 230 -3.02 10.77 -19.95
N THR A 231 -1.96 11.41 -19.45
CA THR A 231 -0.69 11.56 -20.18
C THR A 231 0.12 10.26 -20.23
N PHE A 232 -0.10 9.36 -19.27
CA PHE A 232 0.48 8.02 -19.25
C PHE A 232 -0.36 6.98 -20.02
N ALA A 233 -1.64 7.26 -20.24
CA ALA A 233 -2.56 6.42 -21.01
C ALA A 233 -2.53 6.76 -22.52
N ASP A 234 -2.20 8.00 -22.88
CA ASP A 234 -2.11 8.49 -24.26
C ASP A 234 -0.92 9.47 -24.40
N PRO A 235 0.33 8.97 -24.36
CA PRO A 235 1.52 9.82 -24.39
C PRO A 235 1.66 10.66 -25.66
N HIS A 236 1.22 10.11 -26.81
CA HIS A 236 1.31 10.75 -28.13
C HIS A 236 0.13 11.67 -28.44
N ARG A 237 -0.93 11.66 -27.60
CA ARG A 237 -2.17 12.43 -27.79
C ARG A 237 -2.86 12.14 -29.12
N ASP A 238 -2.59 10.98 -29.71
CA ASP A 238 -3.17 10.51 -30.97
C ASP A 238 -4.38 9.59 -30.72
N GLY A 239 -4.72 9.36 -29.44
CA GLY A 239 -5.78 8.45 -29.04
C GLY A 239 -5.36 6.98 -29.13
N GLN A 240 -4.08 6.68 -29.41
CA GLN A 240 -3.55 5.34 -29.52
C GLN A 240 -2.68 4.99 -28.29
N CYS A 241 -2.83 3.77 -27.79
CA CYS A 241 -2.28 3.36 -26.49
C CYS A 241 -1.07 2.44 -26.60
N HIS A 242 -0.29 2.58 -27.67
CA HIS A 242 0.84 1.71 -27.95
C HIS A 242 1.88 1.70 -26.82
N ASP A 243 2.05 2.83 -26.14
CA ASP A 243 3.00 3.01 -25.02
C ASP A 243 2.28 3.28 -23.68
N ALA A 244 0.99 2.96 -23.58
CA ALA A 244 0.20 3.22 -22.38
C ALA A 244 0.58 2.29 -21.22
N THR A 245 0.64 2.82 -20.00
CA THR A 245 0.88 1.98 -18.83
C THR A 245 -0.39 1.21 -18.45
N PRO A 246 -0.33 -0.11 -18.15
CA PRO A 246 -1.49 -0.87 -17.71
C PRO A 246 -2.16 -0.29 -16.45
N HIS A 247 -1.35 0.34 -15.59
CA HIS A 247 -1.83 1.05 -14.41
C HIS A 247 -2.73 2.23 -14.79
N ALA A 248 -2.27 3.13 -15.66
CA ALA A 248 -3.05 4.28 -16.09
C ALA A 248 -4.35 3.85 -16.77
N LEU A 249 -4.31 2.83 -17.63
CA LEU A 249 -5.51 2.30 -18.28
C LEU A 249 -6.57 1.77 -17.30
N SER A 250 -6.12 1.13 -16.20
CA SER A 250 -7.01 0.57 -15.18
C SER A 250 -7.54 1.61 -14.19
N GLU A 251 -6.71 2.59 -13.80
CA GLU A 251 -7.07 3.57 -12.77
C GLU A 251 -7.74 4.83 -13.32
N LEU A 252 -7.47 5.21 -14.57
CA LEU A 252 -8.02 6.44 -15.16
C LEU A 252 -9.56 6.52 -15.09
N PRO A 253 -10.32 5.49 -15.52
CA PRO A 253 -11.80 5.53 -15.42
C PRO A 253 -12.29 5.65 -13.98
N TYR A 254 -11.56 5.05 -13.01
CA TYR A 254 -11.89 5.17 -11.60
C TYR A 254 -11.74 6.60 -11.10
N HIS A 255 -10.61 7.25 -11.39
CA HIS A 255 -10.39 8.63 -10.96
C HIS A 255 -11.34 9.61 -11.66
N GLN A 256 -11.62 9.45 -12.95
CA GLN A 256 -12.61 10.28 -13.66
C GLN A 256 -14.02 10.12 -13.07
N THR A 257 -14.43 8.89 -12.73
CA THR A 257 -15.73 8.64 -12.08
C THR A 257 -15.81 9.34 -10.72
N ARG A 258 -14.75 9.25 -9.92
CA ARG A 258 -14.70 9.87 -8.58
C ARG A 258 -14.56 11.39 -8.61
N ALA A 259 -14.01 11.93 -9.69
CA ALA A 259 -13.94 13.37 -9.96
C ALA A 259 -15.22 13.93 -10.57
N GLU A 260 -16.21 13.09 -10.90
CA GLU A 260 -17.43 13.47 -11.62
C GLU A 260 -17.15 14.06 -13.03
N ALA A 261 -16.01 13.69 -13.62
CA ALA A 261 -15.56 14.09 -14.95
C ALA A 261 -16.23 13.25 -16.05
N TRP A 262 -17.56 13.37 -16.16
CA TRP A 262 -18.36 12.54 -17.06
C TRP A 262 -17.99 12.66 -18.54
N PRO A 263 -17.72 13.86 -19.10
CA PRO A 263 -17.31 14.00 -20.50
C PRO A 263 -16.00 13.26 -20.80
N GLU A 264 -15.01 13.40 -19.92
CA GLU A 264 -13.70 12.74 -20.04
C GLU A 264 -13.83 11.23 -19.88
N LEU A 265 -14.66 10.77 -18.94
CA LEU A 265 -14.93 9.35 -18.75
C LEU A 265 -15.56 8.73 -20.01
N ILE A 266 -16.58 9.37 -20.57
CA ILE A 266 -17.24 8.89 -21.80
C ILE A 266 -16.21 8.80 -22.93
N ALA A 267 -15.41 9.84 -23.14
CA ALA A 267 -14.36 9.83 -24.16
C ALA A 267 -13.32 8.71 -23.93
N THR A 268 -12.92 8.46 -22.68
CA THR A 268 -11.99 7.38 -22.32
C THR A 268 -12.59 6.00 -22.58
N LEU A 269 -13.89 5.81 -22.31
CA LEU A 269 -14.59 4.54 -22.52
C LEU A 269 -14.93 4.27 -24.00
N GLU A 270 -15.20 5.31 -24.79
CA GLU A 270 -15.54 5.21 -26.21
C GLU A 270 -14.31 4.97 -27.09
N LYS A 271 -13.15 5.52 -26.70
CA LYS A 271 -11.88 5.20 -27.36
C LYS A 271 -11.59 3.70 -27.21
N SER A 272 -11.00 3.09 -28.25
CA SER A 272 -10.58 1.67 -28.27
C SER A 272 -9.57 1.29 -27.16
N LEU A 273 -9.08 2.27 -26.41
CA LEU A 273 -8.35 2.26 -25.13
C LEU A 273 -8.61 1.01 -24.26
N LEU A 274 -9.89 0.64 -24.06
CA LEU A 274 -10.27 -0.48 -23.18
C LEU A 274 -10.67 -1.77 -23.90
N LEU A 275 -10.96 -1.70 -25.20
CA LEU A 275 -11.40 -2.85 -25.99
C LEU A 275 -10.22 -3.59 -26.66
N GLY A 276 -9.14 -2.88 -27.03
CA GLY A 276 -7.98 -3.45 -27.73
C GLY A 276 -6.92 -4.09 -26.81
N SER A 277 -6.79 -3.64 -25.56
CA SER A 277 -5.80 -4.16 -24.60
C SER A 277 -6.20 -5.52 -23.99
N GLN A 278 -7.47 -5.92 -24.10
CA GLN A 278 -7.92 -7.28 -23.71
C GLN A 278 -7.64 -8.35 -24.78
N SER A 279 -7.17 -7.97 -25.97
CA SER A 279 -6.97 -8.88 -27.12
C SER A 279 -5.56 -9.46 -27.27
N HIS A 280 -4.62 -9.16 -26.38
CA HIS A 280 -3.32 -9.85 -26.37
C HIS A 280 -3.23 -10.93 -25.27
N PRO A 281 -3.27 -12.23 -25.63
CA PRO A 281 -3.18 -13.31 -24.67
C PRO A 281 -1.71 -13.54 -24.31
N ARG A 282 -1.16 -12.72 -23.42
CA ARG A 282 0.00 -13.11 -22.61
C ARG A 282 -0.29 -12.78 -21.15
N HIS A 283 -0.76 -13.83 -20.46
CA HIS A 283 -0.86 -13.99 -19.02
C HIS A 283 -1.79 -13.02 -18.25
N GLY A 284 -3.01 -13.51 -17.96
CA GLY A 284 -3.45 -13.58 -16.56
C GLY A 284 -4.13 -12.38 -15.93
N LEU A 285 -5.01 -11.66 -16.64
CA LEU A 285 -5.96 -10.72 -16.00
C LEU A 285 -7.37 -10.94 -16.55
N ARG A 286 -8.05 -11.98 -16.05
CA ARG A 286 -9.51 -12.15 -16.18
C ARG A 286 -10.15 -12.18 -14.80
N SER A 287 -10.22 -11.03 -14.15
CA SER A 287 -11.34 -10.70 -13.25
C SER A 287 -11.26 -9.22 -12.92
N CYS A 288 -12.09 -8.39 -13.54
CA CYS A 288 -12.59 -7.12 -12.98
C CYS A 288 -13.41 -6.35 -14.02
N VAL A 289 -14.42 -6.98 -14.63
CA VAL A 289 -15.59 -6.25 -15.15
C VAL A 289 -16.81 -7.10 -14.88
N GLY A 290 -17.33 -7.00 -13.65
CA GLY A 290 -18.59 -7.62 -13.25
C GLY A 290 -19.79 -6.80 -13.72
N LEU A 291 -20.04 -6.76 -15.03
CA LEU A 291 -21.34 -6.38 -15.56
C LEU A 291 -22.18 -7.66 -15.71
N GLN A 292 -22.80 -8.10 -14.62
CA GLN A 292 -23.87 -9.10 -14.68
C GLN A 292 -25.11 -8.48 -15.32
N ARG A 293 -25.12 -8.37 -16.66
CA ARG A 293 -26.38 -8.33 -17.40
C ARG A 293 -26.81 -9.77 -17.64
N ARG A 294 -27.87 -10.17 -16.93
CA ARG A 294 -28.62 -11.42 -17.17
C ARG A 294 -29.14 -11.42 -18.62
N CYS A 295 -28.43 -12.07 -19.53
CA CYS A 295 -28.99 -12.49 -20.79
C CYS A 295 -29.56 -13.90 -20.62
N ARG A 296 -30.88 -14.00 -20.49
CA ARG A 296 -31.61 -15.27 -20.62
C ARG A 296 -31.58 -15.66 -22.11
N TYR A 297 -30.72 -16.59 -22.48
CA TYR A 297 -30.92 -17.37 -23.70
C TYR A 297 -30.54 -18.83 -23.44
N THR A 298 -31.53 -19.69 -23.62
CA THR A 298 -31.47 -21.16 -23.58
C THR A 298 -30.44 -21.66 -24.60
N PRO A 299 -29.53 -22.58 -24.27
CA PRO A 299 -28.53 -23.03 -25.23
C PRO A 299 -29.15 -24.00 -26.26
N CYS A 300 -29.04 -23.63 -27.54
CA CYS A 300 -29.36 -24.46 -28.69
C CYS A 300 -28.37 -25.65 -28.80
N ARG A 301 -28.87 -26.77 -29.30
CA ARG A 301 -28.28 -28.13 -29.31
C ARG A 301 -27.01 -28.31 -30.17
N ALA A 302 -26.46 -27.24 -30.76
CA ALA A 302 -25.40 -27.31 -31.78
C ALA A 302 -23.96 -27.14 -31.25
N CYS A 303 -23.75 -26.87 -29.95
CA CYS A 303 -22.39 -26.70 -29.37
C CYS A 303 -21.85 -27.94 -28.63
N ARG A 304 -22.46 -29.13 -28.81
CA ARG A 304 -21.99 -30.38 -28.16
C ARG A 304 -21.03 -31.23 -28.99
N GLU A 305 -20.72 -30.85 -30.23
CA GLU A 305 -19.89 -31.66 -31.14
C GLU A 305 -18.72 -30.85 -31.70
N ALA A 306 -17.75 -30.53 -30.85
CA ALA A 306 -16.43 -30.08 -31.28
C ALA A 306 -15.39 -30.26 -30.15
N ALA A 307 -15.10 -31.52 -29.80
CA ALA A 307 -13.95 -31.85 -28.96
C ALA A 307 -12.82 -32.40 -29.85
N PRO A 308 -11.68 -31.71 -30.01
CA PRO A 308 -10.53 -32.29 -30.70
C PRO A 308 -9.85 -33.33 -29.80
N ARG A 309 -9.61 -34.50 -30.38
CA ARG A 309 -8.94 -35.66 -29.78
C ARG A 309 -7.48 -35.33 -29.44
N THR A 310 -7.07 -35.59 -28.20
CA THR A 310 -5.67 -35.55 -27.74
C THR A 310 -4.89 -36.77 -28.28
N PRO A 311 -3.66 -36.59 -28.82
CA PRO A 311 -2.78 -37.73 -29.08
C PRO A 311 -1.97 -38.10 -27.84
N GLN A 312 -1.92 -39.39 -27.55
CA GLN A 312 -1.10 -40.04 -26.53
C GLN A 312 0.39 -39.76 -26.75
N ARG A 313 1.13 -39.40 -25.70
CA ARG A 313 2.60 -39.45 -25.65
C ARG A 313 3.07 -40.30 -24.49
N SER A 314 3.93 -41.27 -24.80
CA SER A 314 4.61 -42.21 -23.91
C SER A 314 5.60 -41.52 -22.96
N PRO A 315 5.93 -42.09 -21.79
CA PRO A 315 6.82 -41.47 -20.81
C PRO A 315 8.30 -41.73 -21.13
N PRO A 316 9.23 -40.80 -20.80
CA PRO A 316 10.67 -41.04 -20.92
C PRO A 316 11.26 -41.77 -19.68
N PRO A 317 12.44 -42.39 -19.81
CA PRO A 317 12.99 -43.32 -18.82
C PRO A 317 13.65 -42.63 -17.62
N ARG A 318 13.70 -43.35 -16.49
CA ARG A 318 14.39 -42.95 -15.25
C ARG A 318 15.85 -43.38 -15.31
N HIS A 319 16.78 -42.48 -15.01
CA HIS A 319 18.11 -42.82 -14.50
C HIS A 319 18.58 -41.81 -13.43
N PRO A 320 19.45 -42.25 -12.49
CA PRO A 320 19.63 -41.62 -11.18
C PRO A 320 20.77 -40.60 -11.22
N LEU A 321 20.61 -39.48 -10.52
CA LEU A 321 21.72 -38.57 -10.25
C LEU A 321 21.77 -38.16 -8.77
N HIS A 322 22.99 -38.32 -8.26
CA HIS A 322 23.48 -38.07 -6.92
C HIS A 322 23.20 -36.66 -6.40
N ARG A 323 22.92 -36.57 -5.09
CA ARG A 323 23.00 -35.34 -4.30
C ARG A 323 24.46 -34.92 -4.11
N PRO A 324 24.72 -33.61 -4.05
CA PRO A 324 25.62 -33.07 -3.05
C PRO A 324 24.90 -32.11 -2.10
N SER A 325 25.31 -32.22 -0.84
CA SER A 325 24.94 -31.39 0.30
C SER A 325 25.53 -29.99 0.17
N CYS A 326 24.73 -28.94 0.35
CA CYS A 326 25.22 -27.62 0.76
C CYS A 326 24.47 -27.14 2.02
N LYS A 327 25.24 -27.03 3.09
CA LYS A 327 24.90 -26.41 4.37
C LYS A 327 24.85 -24.89 4.22
N GLY A 328 23.91 -24.28 4.95
CA GLY A 328 24.12 -22.98 5.62
C GLY A 328 23.85 -21.72 4.80
N LEU A 329 22.74 -21.04 5.08
CA LEU A 329 22.70 -19.64 5.52
C LEU A 329 21.25 -19.26 5.87
N SER A 330 21.02 -19.12 7.17
CA SER A 330 19.75 -18.72 7.78
C SER A 330 19.49 -17.23 7.54
N ALA A 331 18.57 -16.90 6.64
CA ALA A 331 17.95 -15.57 6.58
C ALA A 331 16.68 -15.58 7.43
N ARG A 332 16.80 -15.29 8.74
CA ARG A 332 15.63 -15.01 9.58
C ARG A 332 15.09 -13.63 9.22
N ARG A 333 14.11 -13.58 8.32
CA ARG A 333 13.16 -12.46 8.27
C ARG A 333 12.17 -12.66 9.41
N ILE A 334 12.38 -11.90 10.47
CA ILE A 334 11.41 -11.80 11.55
C ILE A 334 10.33 -10.83 11.08
N SER A 335 9.19 -11.38 10.65
CA SER A 335 7.92 -10.67 10.59
C SER A 335 7.39 -10.61 12.02
N MET A 336 7.16 -9.40 12.54
CA MET A 336 6.69 -9.16 13.91
C MET A 336 5.40 -8.34 13.89
N PRO A 337 4.57 -8.49 14.92
CA PRO A 337 3.13 -8.38 14.80
C PRO A 337 2.64 -6.95 15.02
N LEU A 338 1.71 -6.50 14.19
CA LEU A 338 0.67 -5.58 14.63
C LEU A 338 -0.48 -6.42 15.23
N GLU A 339 -1.44 -5.77 15.86
CA GLU A 339 -2.70 -6.41 16.30
C GLU A 339 -3.33 -7.20 15.15
N PHE A 340 -3.05 -8.50 15.16
CA PHE A 340 -3.54 -9.42 14.17
C PHE A 340 -4.13 -10.60 14.93
N LEU A 341 -5.34 -10.97 14.57
CA LEU A 341 -5.78 -12.32 14.86
C LEU A 341 -4.96 -13.27 13.98
N LEU A 342 -4.22 -14.19 14.59
CA LEU A 342 -3.61 -15.30 13.89
C LEU A 342 -4.71 -16.34 13.67
N VAL A 343 -5.09 -16.58 12.41
CA VAL A 343 -5.85 -17.78 12.08
C VAL A 343 -4.85 -18.83 11.61
N VAL A 344 -4.66 -19.88 12.42
CA VAL A 344 -3.84 -21.06 12.12
C VAL A 344 -4.69 -22.15 11.50
#